data_AF-A0A6C0LKD8-F1
#
_entry.id   AF-A0A6C0LKD8-F1
#
_cell.length_a   1.000
_cell.length_b   1.000
_cell.length_c   1.000
_cell.angle_alpha   90.00
_cell.angle_beta   90.00
_cell.angle_gamma   90.00
#
_symmetry.space_group_name_H-M   'P 1'
#
loop_
_entity.id
_entity.type
_entity.pdbx_description
1 polymer ?
#
loop_
_entity_poly.entity_id
_entity_poly.type
_entity_poly.pdbx_seq_one_letter_code
_entity_poly.pdbx_strand_id
1 'polypeptide(L)'
;MDYDMYKLGDWINIDKLDIANLSRNPHPAAIGLLRKHPAEIVWWWLLLNPSPEGIKMIKEHPQHIIWCQLAGNPNPKAIKMLREQFNKTGGIVGDWQETWGRLSVNPIDEAIQMLKEHPDKIYWPLLSRNQHPEAIKMLQENPQKIHFMNLSANQNNEAIKMLKEKYFDKICWGYLSENPCDEAIKLIKDNEDKVHCSMLSSNTNPEAIKLLKEKHFDKIDWYRLSGNPCPEAIELLLQYPDKVVFEWLSTNPGIFERDYIKMSELRTMIILEDFLKDVLHPRRIIKFLEQGGDMDDYLIN
;
A
#
# COMPACT_ATOMS: atom_id res chain seq x y z
N MET A 1 11.76 -13.93 12.81
CA MET A 1 11.75 -12.91 13.86
C MET A 1 10.97 -11.72 13.33
N ASP A 2 9.95 -11.30 14.06
CA ASP A 2 9.11 -10.15 13.72
C ASP A 2 9.82 -8.91 14.29
N TYR A 3 10.72 -8.32 13.49
CA TYR A 3 11.50 -7.18 13.95
C TYR A 3 10.70 -5.92 13.69
N ASP A 4 10.10 -5.41 14.75
CA ASP A 4 9.46 -4.11 14.73
C ASP A 4 10.53 -3.02 14.64
N MET A 5 11.01 -2.74 13.41
CA MET A 5 12.11 -1.82 13.07
C MET A 5 11.64 -0.37 12.82
N TYR A 6 10.38 -0.08 13.12
CA TYR A 6 9.77 1.20 12.77
C TYR A 6 9.15 1.83 14.01
N LYS A 7 9.13 3.16 14.02
CA LYS A 7 8.41 3.97 14.99
C LYS A 7 7.58 5.02 14.26
N LEU A 8 6.64 5.63 14.97
CA LEU A 8 6.03 6.87 14.48
C LEU A 8 7.11 7.95 14.40
N GLY A 9 7.04 8.79 13.37
CA GLY A 9 7.92 9.95 13.27
C GLY A 9 7.72 10.89 14.46
N ASP A 10 8.78 11.57 14.88
CA ASP A 10 8.77 12.39 16.12
C ASP A 10 7.75 13.55 16.09
N TRP A 11 7.26 13.91 14.90
CA TRP A 11 6.23 14.93 14.69
C TRP A 11 4.79 14.41 14.81
N ILE A 12 4.60 13.09 15.00
CA ILE A 12 3.31 12.45 15.09
C ILE A 12 2.91 12.24 16.55
N ASN A 13 1.79 12.83 16.94
CA ASN A 13 1.16 12.51 18.22
C ASN A 13 0.20 11.33 18.04
N ILE A 14 0.50 10.20 18.69
CA ILE A 14 -0.31 8.97 18.64
C ILE A 14 -1.75 9.18 19.13
N ASP A 15 -1.96 10.06 20.13
CA ASP A 15 -3.29 10.32 20.70
C ASP A 15 -4.21 11.05 19.71
N LYS A 16 -3.64 11.64 18.64
CA LYS A 16 -4.40 12.28 17.57
C LYS A 16 -4.70 11.33 16.42
N LEU A 17 -4.04 10.18 16.35
CA LEU A 17 -4.26 9.22 15.27
C LEU A 17 -5.61 8.52 15.44
N ASP A 18 -6.25 8.27 14.32
CA ASP A 18 -7.41 7.40 14.23
C ASP A 18 -6.92 5.96 14.04
N ILE A 19 -7.00 5.18 15.12
CA ILE A 19 -6.53 3.79 15.15
C ILE A 19 -7.33 2.91 14.19
N ALA A 20 -8.63 3.15 14.01
CA ALA A 20 -9.45 2.38 13.07
C ALA A 20 -8.95 2.57 11.64
N ASN A 21 -8.61 3.81 11.27
CA ASN A 21 -8.06 4.17 9.96
C ASN A 21 -6.68 3.56 9.67
N LEU A 22 -5.90 3.15 10.69
CA LEU A 22 -4.67 2.37 10.49
C LEU A 22 -4.93 1.04 9.76
N SER A 23 -6.16 0.52 9.79
CA SER A 23 -6.56 -0.69 9.03
C SER A 23 -6.38 -0.53 7.52
N ARG A 24 -6.37 0.70 7.02
CA ARG A 24 -6.11 1.05 5.61
C ARG A 24 -4.65 1.37 5.31
N ASN A 25 -3.84 1.61 6.34
CA ASN A 25 -2.46 2.02 6.18
C ASN A 25 -1.61 0.82 5.72
N PRO A 26 -0.93 0.90 4.55
CA PRO A 26 -0.24 -0.24 3.96
C PRO A 26 1.09 -0.56 4.67
N HIS A 27 1.54 0.30 5.58
CA HIS A 27 2.81 0.11 6.28
C HIS A 27 2.72 -1.03 7.31
N PRO A 28 3.69 -1.97 7.38
CA PRO A 28 3.63 -3.10 8.31
C PRO A 28 3.56 -2.68 9.79
N ALA A 29 4.18 -1.56 10.16
CA ALA A 29 4.11 -1.03 11.53
C ALA A 29 2.70 -0.57 11.93
N ALA A 30 1.85 -0.17 10.96
CA ALA A 30 0.44 0.11 11.24
C ALA A 30 -0.30 -1.15 11.70
N ILE A 31 0.00 -2.30 11.08
CA ILE A 31 -0.53 -3.59 11.51
C ILE A 31 -0.03 -3.95 12.91
N GLY A 32 1.23 -3.63 13.23
CA GLY A 32 1.79 -3.78 14.57
C GLY A 32 1.06 -2.95 15.63
N LEU A 33 0.69 -1.70 15.31
CA LEU A 33 -0.15 -0.86 16.17
C LEU A 33 -1.56 -1.44 16.32
N LEU A 34 -2.21 -1.86 15.24
CA LEU A 34 -3.54 -2.49 15.29
C LEU A 34 -3.57 -3.74 16.18
N ARG A 35 -2.51 -4.56 16.20
CA ARG A 35 -2.41 -5.73 17.10
C ARG A 35 -2.52 -5.34 18.58
N LYS A 36 -2.10 -4.12 18.95
CA LYS A 36 -2.20 -3.59 20.32
C LYS A 36 -3.61 -3.05 20.63
N HIS A 37 -4.44 -2.82 19.60
CA HIS A 37 -5.79 -2.25 19.71
C HIS A 37 -6.82 -3.12 18.96
N PRO A 38 -7.01 -4.40 19.33
CA PRO A 38 -7.83 -5.34 18.56
C PRO A 38 -9.30 -4.93 18.41
N ALA A 39 -9.84 -4.14 19.34
CA ALA A 39 -11.23 -3.65 19.28
C ALA A 39 -11.45 -2.58 18.20
N GLU A 40 -10.39 -1.88 17.78
CA GLU A 40 -10.43 -0.81 16.78
C GLU A 40 -10.22 -1.35 15.35
N ILE A 41 -9.91 -2.65 15.19
CA ILE A 41 -9.63 -3.22 13.88
C ILE A 41 -10.89 -3.22 13.02
N VAL A 42 -10.85 -2.45 11.93
CA VAL A 42 -11.88 -2.47 10.90
C VAL A 42 -11.52 -3.54 9.87
N TRP A 43 -11.98 -4.76 10.12
CA TRP A 43 -11.69 -5.93 9.27
C TRP A 43 -12.02 -5.73 7.79
N TRP A 44 -13.12 -5.03 7.51
CA TRP A 44 -13.51 -4.69 6.14
C TRP A 44 -12.44 -3.88 5.41
N TRP A 45 -11.78 -2.95 6.09
CA TRP A 45 -10.68 -2.17 5.52
C TRP A 45 -9.39 -2.98 5.44
N LEU A 46 -9.11 -3.79 6.47
CA LEU A 46 -7.94 -4.66 6.49
C LEU A 46 -7.94 -5.66 5.32
N LEU A 47 -9.11 -6.15 4.91
CA LEU A 47 -9.27 -7.05 3.75
C LEU A 47 -8.78 -6.47 2.43
N LEU A 48 -8.69 -5.14 2.29
CA LEU A 48 -8.13 -4.46 1.12
C LEU A 48 -6.71 -3.94 1.34
N ASN A 49 -6.15 -4.13 2.54
CA ASN A 49 -4.81 -3.68 2.88
C ASN A 49 -3.75 -4.51 2.12
N PRO A 50 -2.83 -3.88 1.37
CA PRO A 50 -1.81 -4.58 0.58
C PRO A 50 -0.72 -5.25 1.44
N SER A 51 -0.60 -4.87 2.72
CA SER A 51 0.48 -5.29 3.60
C SER A 51 0.53 -6.82 3.75
N PRO A 52 1.70 -7.47 3.58
CA PRO A 52 1.87 -8.89 3.90
C PRO A 52 1.45 -9.24 5.33
N GLU A 53 1.63 -8.31 6.25
CA GLU A 53 1.32 -8.48 7.68
C GLU A 53 -0.19 -8.39 7.91
N GLY A 54 -0.89 -7.57 7.11
CA GLY A 54 -2.34 -7.56 7.03
C GLY A 54 -2.88 -8.89 6.52
N ILE A 55 -2.29 -9.48 5.48
CA ILE A 55 -2.67 -10.81 4.98
C ILE A 55 -2.43 -11.90 6.04
N LYS A 56 -1.31 -11.84 6.77
CA LYS A 56 -1.03 -12.76 7.88
C LYS A 56 -2.10 -12.63 8.97
N MET A 57 -2.46 -11.41 9.36
CA MET A 57 -3.53 -11.16 10.33
C MET A 57 -4.89 -11.70 9.82
N ILE A 58 -5.25 -11.48 8.56
CA ILE A 58 -6.48 -12.04 8.00
C ILE A 58 -6.51 -13.58 8.08
N LYS A 59 -5.38 -14.24 7.82
CA LYS A 59 -5.26 -15.72 7.95
C LYS A 59 -5.40 -16.22 9.38
N GLU A 60 -4.90 -15.46 10.35
CA GLU A 60 -5.02 -15.74 11.79
C GLU A 60 -6.48 -15.60 12.27
N HIS A 61 -7.33 -14.90 11.51
CA HIS A 61 -8.71 -14.58 11.88
C HIS A 61 -9.72 -14.88 10.74
N PRO A 62 -9.89 -16.15 10.33
CA PRO A 62 -10.67 -16.53 9.15
C PRO A 62 -12.16 -16.17 9.23
N GLN A 63 -12.73 -16.01 10.42
CA GLN A 63 -14.13 -15.62 10.63
C GLN A 63 -14.46 -14.23 10.09
N HIS A 64 -13.45 -13.37 9.86
CA HIS A 64 -13.63 -12.03 9.32
C HIS A 64 -13.41 -11.96 7.80
N ILE A 65 -13.12 -13.09 7.14
CA ILE A 65 -12.88 -13.10 5.70
C ILE A 65 -14.20 -12.92 4.94
N ILE A 66 -14.25 -11.85 4.16
CA ILE A 66 -15.32 -11.59 3.19
C ILE A 66 -14.69 -11.76 1.81
N TRP A 67 -14.98 -12.89 1.17
CA TRP A 67 -14.28 -13.32 -0.05
C TRP A 67 -14.46 -12.35 -1.23
N CYS A 68 -15.64 -11.75 -1.39
CA CYS A 68 -15.85 -10.73 -2.43
C CYS A 68 -14.87 -9.57 -2.19
N GLN A 69 -14.74 -9.08 -0.96
CA GLN A 69 -13.80 -8.00 -0.62
C GLN A 69 -12.34 -8.39 -0.86
N LEU A 70 -11.95 -9.60 -0.44
CA LEU A 70 -10.58 -10.10 -0.62
C LEU A 70 -10.18 -10.14 -2.10
N ALA A 71 -11.13 -10.32 -3.03
CA ALA A 71 -10.88 -10.28 -4.46
C ALA A 71 -10.40 -8.91 -4.98
N GLY A 72 -10.66 -7.84 -4.23
CA GLY A 72 -10.13 -6.51 -4.52
C GLY A 72 -8.76 -6.24 -3.89
N ASN A 73 -8.21 -7.17 -3.10
CA ASN A 73 -6.94 -6.97 -2.44
C ASN A 73 -5.78 -7.01 -3.47
N PRO A 74 -4.90 -6.00 -3.48
CA PRO A 74 -3.79 -5.92 -4.44
C PRO A 74 -2.60 -6.82 -4.07
N ASN A 75 -2.67 -7.61 -2.99
CA ASN A 75 -1.62 -8.55 -2.60
C ASN A 75 -1.81 -9.91 -3.31
N PRO A 76 -0.81 -10.43 -4.04
CA PRO A 76 -0.93 -11.71 -4.75
C PRO A 76 -1.30 -12.90 -3.86
N LYS A 77 -0.88 -12.91 -2.58
CA LYS A 77 -1.23 -13.97 -1.64
C LYS A 77 -2.73 -13.99 -1.33
N ALA A 78 -3.40 -12.84 -1.33
CA ALA A 78 -4.84 -12.75 -1.12
C ALA A 78 -5.61 -13.36 -2.29
N ILE A 79 -5.20 -13.06 -3.53
CA ILE A 79 -5.82 -13.60 -4.73
C ILE A 79 -5.55 -15.09 -4.89
N LYS A 80 -4.36 -15.56 -4.48
CA LYS A 80 -4.09 -16.99 -4.39
C LYS A 80 -5.03 -17.71 -3.40
N MET A 81 -5.24 -17.15 -2.20
CA MET A 81 -6.19 -17.71 -1.23
C MET A 81 -7.62 -17.75 -1.79
N LEU A 82 -8.04 -16.68 -2.48
CA LEU A 82 -9.33 -16.62 -3.15
C LEU A 82 -9.47 -17.74 -4.19
N ARG A 83 -8.45 -17.96 -5.02
CA ARG A 83 -8.45 -19.00 -6.06
C ARG A 83 -8.49 -20.41 -5.47
N GLU A 84 -7.72 -20.66 -4.41
CA GLU A 84 -7.74 -21.92 -3.66
C GLU A 84 -9.14 -22.20 -3.10
N GLN A 85 -9.79 -21.19 -2.52
CA GLN A 85 -11.14 -21.30 -2.03
C GLN A 85 -12.14 -21.57 -3.17
N PHE A 86 -12.06 -20.79 -4.25
CA PHE A 86 -12.91 -20.97 -5.44
C PHE A 86 -12.83 -22.40 -5.97
N ASN A 87 -11.62 -22.95 -6.11
CA ASN A 87 -11.41 -24.33 -6.57
C ASN A 87 -11.99 -25.36 -5.58
N LYS A 88 -11.85 -25.13 -4.28
CA LYS A 88 -12.32 -26.04 -3.23
C LYS A 88 -13.85 -26.16 -3.21
N THR A 89 -14.55 -25.04 -3.40
CA THR A 89 -16.02 -25.00 -3.24
C THR A 89 -16.77 -25.07 -4.58
N GLY A 90 -16.07 -25.24 -5.70
CA GLY A 90 -16.69 -25.15 -7.05
C GLY A 90 -17.20 -23.75 -7.36
N GLY A 91 -16.69 -22.77 -6.63
CA GLY A 91 -17.09 -21.37 -6.64
C GLY A 91 -17.22 -20.76 -5.24
N ILE A 92 -17.15 -19.44 -5.10
CA ILE A 92 -17.23 -18.72 -3.82
C ILE A 92 -18.70 -18.55 -3.38
N VAL A 93 -18.98 -18.88 -2.11
CA VAL A 93 -20.30 -18.60 -1.50
C VAL A 93 -20.43 -17.09 -1.25
N GLY A 94 -21.34 -16.40 -1.95
CA GLY A 94 -21.59 -14.94 -1.80
C GLY A 94 -22.02 -14.22 -3.10
N ASP A 95 -21.96 -12.89 -3.08
CA ASP A 95 -22.29 -12.02 -4.23
C ASP A 95 -21.23 -12.15 -5.34
N TRP A 96 -21.56 -12.97 -6.33
CA TRP A 96 -20.73 -13.25 -7.49
C TRP A 96 -20.49 -12.04 -8.38
N GLN A 97 -21.48 -11.16 -8.51
CA GLN A 97 -21.34 -9.98 -9.36
C GLN A 97 -20.30 -9.04 -8.77
N GLU A 98 -20.33 -8.83 -7.45
CA GLU A 98 -19.34 -8.00 -6.77
C GLU A 98 -17.94 -8.60 -6.86
N THR A 99 -17.81 -9.91 -6.67
CA THR A 99 -16.51 -10.62 -6.72
C THR A 99 -15.84 -10.48 -8.08
N TRP A 100 -16.57 -10.74 -9.17
CA TRP A 100 -16.04 -10.59 -10.53
C TRP A 100 -15.77 -9.13 -10.89
N GLY A 101 -16.57 -8.20 -10.38
CA GLY A 101 -16.28 -6.76 -10.49
C GLY A 101 -14.93 -6.40 -9.86
N ARG A 102 -14.66 -6.90 -8.65
CA ARG A 102 -13.39 -6.67 -7.93
C ARG A 102 -12.21 -7.33 -8.62
N LEU A 103 -12.36 -8.56 -9.11
CA LEU A 103 -11.35 -9.20 -9.96
C LEU A 103 -11.08 -8.38 -11.24
N SER A 104 -12.12 -7.80 -11.85
CA SER A 104 -12.00 -7.02 -13.09
C SER A 104 -11.11 -5.79 -12.93
N VAL A 105 -11.09 -5.13 -11.77
CA VAL A 105 -10.17 -4.01 -11.51
C VAL A 105 -8.81 -4.46 -10.94
N ASN A 106 -8.69 -5.70 -10.49
CA ASN A 106 -7.49 -6.20 -9.84
C ASN A 106 -6.37 -6.51 -10.86
N PRO A 107 -5.21 -5.85 -10.78
CA PRO A 107 -4.15 -6.00 -11.77
C PRO A 107 -3.21 -7.18 -11.52
N ILE A 108 -3.48 -8.02 -10.51
CA ILE A 108 -2.65 -9.20 -10.22
C ILE A 108 -2.83 -10.27 -11.29
N ASP A 109 -1.72 -10.89 -11.71
CA ASP A 109 -1.67 -11.91 -12.77
C ASP A 109 -2.70 -13.03 -12.55
N GLU A 110 -2.83 -13.54 -11.33
CA GLU A 110 -3.83 -14.55 -11.00
C GLU A 110 -5.27 -14.06 -11.20
N ALA A 111 -5.57 -12.79 -10.91
CA ALA A 111 -6.90 -12.22 -11.15
C ALA A 111 -7.18 -12.12 -12.66
N ILE A 112 -6.20 -11.65 -13.44
CA ILE A 112 -6.29 -11.60 -14.91
C ILE A 112 -6.48 -12.98 -15.50
N GLN A 113 -5.75 -13.99 -15.00
CA GLN A 113 -5.89 -15.37 -15.44
C GLN A 113 -7.29 -15.90 -15.16
N MET A 114 -7.85 -15.63 -13.97
CA MET A 114 -9.24 -15.98 -13.65
C MET A 114 -10.24 -15.30 -14.58
N LEU A 115 -10.04 -14.03 -14.94
CA LEU A 115 -10.91 -13.33 -15.91
C LEU A 115 -10.82 -13.95 -17.32
N LYS A 116 -9.63 -14.40 -17.74
CA LYS A 116 -9.43 -15.07 -19.03
C LYS A 116 -10.09 -16.45 -19.08
N GLU A 117 -10.10 -17.16 -17.96
CA GLU A 117 -10.81 -18.44 -17.80
C GLU A 117 -12.35 -18.26 -17.82
N HIS A 118 -12.83 -17.06 -17.51
CA HIS A 118 -14.26 -16.74 -17.38
C HIS A 118 -14.64 -15.42 -18.09
N PRO A 119 -14.52 -15.35 -19.43
CA PRO A 119 -14.67 -14.10 -20.17
C PRO A 119 -16.08 -13.48 -20.10
N ASP A 120 -17.11 -14.30 -19.84
CA ASP A 120 -18.50 -13.86 -19.64
C ASP A 120 -18.71 -13.10 -18.32
N LYS A 121 -17.76 -13.22 -17.38
CA LYS A 121 -17.82 -12.58 -16.07
C LYS A 121 -17.10 -11.22 -16.02
N ILE A 122 -16.40 -10.84 -17.07
CA ILE A 122 -15.64 -9.59 -17.12
C ILE A 122 -16.57 -8.39 -16.99
N TYR A 123 -16.36 -7.59 -15.96
CA TYR A 123 -17.07 -6.33 -15.78
C TYR A 123 -16.25 -5.18 -16.38
N TRP A 124 -16.52 -4.92 -17.67
CA TRP A 124 -15.77 -3.98 -18.51
C TRP A 124 -15.59 -2.57 -17.97
N PRO A 125 -16.58 -1.95 -17.28
CA PRO A 125 -16.35 -0.67 -16.64
C PRO A 125 -15.21 -0.71 -15.62
N LEU A 126 -15.12 -1.76 -14.79
CA LEU A 126 -14.03 -1.90 -13.82
C LEU A 126 -12.72 -2.38 -14.47
N LEU A 127 -12.81 -3.21 -15.52
CA LEU A 127 -11.64 -3.56 -16.34
C LEU A 127 -10.97 -2.32 -16.94
N SER A 128 -11.75 -1.29 -17.29
CA SER A 128 -11.20 -0.03 -17.82
C SER A 128 -10.25 0.68 -16.86
N ARG A 129 -10.36 0.42 -15.56
CA ARG A 129 -9.43 0.95 -14.52
C ARG A 129 -8.26 -0.02 -14.23
N ASN A 130 -8.29 -1.23 -14.76
CA ASN A 130 -7.26 -2.23 -14.53
C ASN A 130 -5.97 -1.87 -15.29
N GLN A 131 -4.89 -1.68 -14.54
CA GLN A 131 -3.60 -1.24 -15.07
C GLN A 131 -2.74 -2.36 -15.64
N HIS A 132 -3.18 -3.62 -15.55
CA HIS A 132 -2.43 -4.75 -16.08
C HIS A 132 -2.35 -4.68 -17.63
N PRO A 133 -1.19 -4.91 -18.27
CA PRO A 133 -1.04 -4.78 -19.72
C PRO A 133 -2.04 -5.60 -20.54
N GLU A 134 -2.35 -6.81 -20.12
CA GLU A 134 -3.34 -7.66 -20.79
C GLU A 134 -4.77 -7.08 -20.70
N ALA A 135 -5.13 -6.40 -19.60
CA ALA A 135 -6.43 -5.74 -19.51
C ALA A 135 -6.50 -4.56 -20.50
N ILE A 136 -5.41 -3.81 -20.64
CA ILE A 136 -5.30 -2.75 -21.66
C ILE A 136 -5.46 -3.32 -23.07
N LYS A 137 -4.82 -4.46 -23.36
CA LYS A 137 -4.98 -5.16 -24.64
C LYS A 137 -6.43 -5.59 -24.90
N MET A 138 -7.10 -6.18 -23.90
CA MET A 138 -8.52 -6.54 -24.01
C MET A 138 -9.40 -5.32 -24.32
N LEU A 139 -9.11 -4.15 -23.73
CA LEU A 139 -9.81 -2.90 -23.99
C LEU A 139 -9.54 -2.37 -25.41
N GLN A 140 -8.30 -2.46 -25.90
CA GLN A 140 -7.93 -2.09 -27.28
C GLN A 140 -8.67 -2.93 -28.32
N GLU A 141 -8.85 -4.23 -28.05
CA GLU A 141 -9.59 -5.17 -28.90
C GLU A 141 -11.12 -4.98 -28.81
N ASN A 142 -11.61 -4.27 -27.78
CA ASN A 142 -13.04 -4.07 -27.52
C ASN A 142 -13.36 -2.59 -27.21
N PRO A 143 -13.10 -1.65 -28.13
CA PRO A 143 -13.21 -0.21 -27.88
C PRO A 143 -14.62 0.24 -27.44
N GLN A 144 -15.67 -0.45 -27.91
CA GLN A 144 -17.06 -0.20 -27.54
C GLN A 144 -17.40 -0.52 -26.07
N LYS A 145 -16.51 -1.23 -25.36
CA LYS A 145 -16.70 -1.61 -23.96
C LYS A 145 -15.92 -0.71 -22.99
N ILE A 146 -15.17 0.25 -23.51
CA ILE A 146 -14.36 1.16 -22.71
C ILE A 146 -15.26 2.10 -21.90
N HIS A 147 -15.00 2.19 -20.61
CA HIS A 147 -15.58 3.20 -19.73
C HIS A 147 -14.57 4.33 -19.49
N PHE A 148 -14.72 5.44 -20.22
CA PHE A 148 -13.70 6.50 -20.30
C PHE A 148 -13.35 7.18 -18.97
N MET A 149 -14.32 7.30 -18.06
CA MET A 149 -14.07 7.82 -16.71
C MET A 149 -13.08 6.93 -15.95
N ASN A 150 -13.26 5.60 -16.04
CA ASN A 150 -12.38 4.63 -15.39
C ASN A 150 -11.04 4.49 -16.14
N LEU A 151 -11.05 4.64 -17.46
CA LEU A 151 -9.82 4.69 -18.26
C LEU A 151 -8.98 5.93 -17.93
N SER A 152 -9.61 7.08 -17.62
CA SER A 152 -8.91 8.31 -17.21
C SER A 152 -8.20 8.15 -15.86
N ALA A 153 -8.74 7.29 -15.00
CA ALA A 153 -8.13 6.90 -13.72
C ALA A 153 -7.13 5.74 -13.84
N ASN A 154 -6.90 5.20 -15.04
CA ASN A 154 -6.03 4.03 -15.24
C ASN A 154 -4.56 4.45 -15.21
N GLN A 155 -3.77 3.89 -14.29
CA GLN A 155 -2.38 4.30 -14.07
C GLN A 155 -1.39 3.65 -15.05
N ASN A 156 -1.87 2.91 -16.05
CA ASN A 156 -1.04 2.42 -17.15
C ASN A 156 -0.83 3.52 -18.20
N ASN A 157 0.44 3.83 -18.51
CA ASN A 157 0.78 4.84 -19.51
C ASN A 157 0.15 4.57 -20.89
N GLU A 158 -0.01 3.32 -21.31
CA GLU A 158 -0.64 2.98 -22.60
C GLU A 158 -2.15 3.28 -22.61
N ALA A 159 -2.82 3.19 -21.45
CA ALA A 159 -4.21 3.60 -21.32
C ALA A 159 -4.36 5.12 -21.52
N ILE A 160 -3.45 5.90 -20.92
CA ILE A 160 -3.46 7.36 -21.03
C ILE A 160 -3.03 7.83 -22.42
N LYS A 161 -2.06 7.17 -23.06
CA LYS A 161 -1.74 7.41 -24.48
C LYS A 161 -2.95 7.14 -25.37
N MET A 162 -3.66 6.04 -25.15
CA MET A 162 -4.88 5.73 -25.90
C MET A 162 -5.94 6.83 -25.76
N LEU A 163 -6.15 7.35 -24.56
CA LEU A 163 -7.03 8.50 -24.35
C LEU A 163 -6.54 9.73 -25.12
N LYS A 164 -5.25 10.08 -24.98
CA LYS A 164 -4.65 11.25 -25.64
C LYS A 164 -4.77 11.18 -27.16
N GLU A 165 -4.52 10.02 -27.76
CA GLU A 165 -4.41 9.86 -29.21
C GLU A 165 -5.75 9.60 -29.90
N LYS A 166 -6.68 8.90 -29.23
CA LYS A 166 -7.92 8.42 -29.87
C LYS A 166 -9.21 8.97 -29.26
N TYR A 167 -9.17 9.37 -27.99
CA TYR A 167 -10.38 9.69 -27.21
C TYR A 167 -10.21 10.95 -26.36
N PHE A 168 -9.53 11.96 -26.90
CA PHE A 168 -9.16 13.15 -26.14
C PHE A 168 -10.38 13.89 -25.58
N ASP A 169 -11.47 13.94 -26.34
CA ASP A 169 -12.75 14.55 -25.94
C ASP A 169 -13.48 13.77 -24.84
N LYS A 170 -13.08 12.52 -24.57
CA LYS A 170 -13.65 11.66 -23.54
C LYS A 170 -12.88 11.69 -22.22
N ILE A 171 -11.77 12.42 -22.16
CA ILE A 171 -10.95 12.53 -20.95
C ILE A 171 -11.78 13.16 -19.83
N CYS A 172 -11.88 12.45 -18.72
CA CYS A 172 -12.44 12.97 -17.48
C CYS A 172 -11.32 13.61 -16.65
N TRP A 173 -11.15 14.92 -16.77
CA TRP A 173 -10.03 15.67 -16.19
C TRP A 173 -9.93 15.58 -14.66
N GLY A 174 -11.05 15.42 -13.95
CA GLY A 174 -11.04 15.17 -12.51
C GLY A 174 -10.30 13.86 -12.16
N TYR A 175 -10.62 12.77 -12.85
CA TYR A 175 -9.97 11.47 -12.66
C TYR A 175 -8.54 11.44 -13.20
N LEU A 176 -8.27 12.17 -14.28
CA LEU A 176 -6.90 12.33 -14.78
C LEU A 176 -6.04 13.10 -13.77
N SER A 177 -6.57 14.15 -13.13
CA SER A 177 -5.82 14.97 -12.16
C SER A 177 -5.35 14.16 -10.94
N GLU A 178 -6.09 13.13 -10.54
CA GLU A 178 -5.69 12.21 -9.47
C GLU A 178 -4.70 11.12 -9.95
N ASN A 179 -4.52 10.95 -11.26
CA ASN A 179 -3.74 9.85 -11.84
C ASN A 179 -2.22 10.13 -11.74
N PRO A 180 -1.45 9.30 -11.02
CA PRO A 180 -0.04 9.56 -10.77
C PRO A 180 0.91 9.11 -11.88
N CYS A 181 0.42 8.47 -12.95
CA CYS A 181 1.31 8.01 -14.02
C CYS A 181 1.90 9.17 -14.83
N ASP A 182 3.12 8.99 -15.35
CA ASP A 182 3.87 10.07 -16.00
C ASP A 182 3.15 10.66 -17.22
N GLU A 183 2.47 9.84 -18.01
CA GLU A 183 1.71 10.34 -19.16
C GLU A 183 0.49 11.18 -18.74
N ALA A 184 -0.15 10.87 -17.61
CA ALA A 184 -1.20 11.72 -17.07
C ALA A 184 -0.62 13.06 -16.60
N ILE A 185 0.50 13.06 -15.89
CA ILE A 185 1.16 14.29 -15.43
C ILE A 185 1.59 15.18 -16.60
N LYS A 186 2.17 14.61 -17.66
CA LYS A 186 2.50 15.37 -18.88
C LYS A 186 1.25 16.01 -19.47
N LEU A 187 0.17 15.24 -19.61
CA LEU A 187 -1.08 15.72 -20.19
C LEU A 187 -1.73 16.82 -19.35
N ILE A 188 -1.63 16.73 -18.03
CA ILE A 188 -2.08 17.76 -17.07
C ILE A 188 -1.25 19.04 -17.24
N LYS A 189 0.09 18.94 -17.29
CA LYS A 189 0.98 20.09 -17.50
C LYS A 189 0.73 20.79 -18.84
N ASP A 190 0.34 20.05 -19.88
CA ASP A 190 -0.02 20.61 -21.18
C ASP A 190 -1.42 21.27 -21.21
N ASN A 191 -2.25 21.06 -20.18
CA ASN A 191 -3.65 21.52 -20.11
C ASN A 191 -3.99 22.04 -18.71
N GLU A 192 -3.19 22.98 -18.18
CA GLU A 192 -3.31 23.46 -16.80
C GLU A 192 -4.69 24.08 -16.49
N ASP A 193 -5.39 24.61 -17.49
CA ASP A 193 -6.74 25.18 -17.36
C ASP A 193 -7.81 24.14 -16.96
N LYS A 194 -7.53 22.85 -17.15
CA LYS A 194 -8.44 21.74 -16.85
C LYS A 194 -8.11 21.00 -15.56
N VAL A 195 -7.07 21.44 -14.85
CA VAL A 195 -6.62 20.83 -13.59
C VAL A 195 -7.71 20.94 -12.52
N HIS A 196 -8.04 19.82 -11.88
CA HIS A 196 -8.85 19.80 -10.68
C HIS A 196 -7.94 19.75 -9.44
N CYS A 197 -7.63 20.91 -8.83
CA CYS A 197 -6.61 21.01 -7.76
C CYS A 197 -6.92 20.14 -6.53
N SER A 198 -8.19 19.97 -6.13
CA SER A 198 -8.55 19.05 -5.03
C SER A 198 -8.15 17.61 -5.38
N MET A 199 -8.44 17.14 -6.60
CA MET A 199 -8.00 15.82 -7.07
C MET A 199 -6.48 15.71 -7.23
N LEU A 200 -5.83 16.80 -7.66
CA LEU A 200 -4.37 16.86 -7.75
C LEU A 200 -3.70 16.75 -6.36
N SER A 201 -4.39 17.17 -5.29
CA SER A 201 -3.89 17.04 -3.91
C SER A 201 -3.80 15.58 -3.43
N SER A 202 -4.59 14.66 -4.00
CA SER A 202 -4.45 13.21 -3.75
C SER A 202 -3.49 12.50 -4.72
N ASN A 203 -2.91 13.22 -5.69
CA ASN A 203 -1.99 12.64 -6.66
C ASN A 203 -0.63 12.34 -6.01
N THR A 204 -0.17 11.09 -6.08
CA THR A 204 1.07 10.65 -5.42
C THR A 204 2.33 10.88 -6.26
N ASN A 205 2.22 11.50 -7.43
CA ASN A 205 3.38 11.86 -8.25
C ASN A 205 4.03 13.15 -7.70
N PRO A 206 5.34 13.15 -7.40
CA PRO A 206 6.09 14.34 -6.96
C PRO A 206 5.85 15.60 -7.80
N GLU A 207 5.77 15.44 -9.12
CA GLU A 207 5.61 16.57 -10.04
C GLU A 207 4.21 17.18 -9.99
N ALA A 208 3.19 16.40 -9.61
CA ALA A 208 1.84 16.90 -9.35
C ALA A 208 1.81 17.76 -8.08
N ILE A 209 2.48 17.30 -7.03
CA ILE A 209 2.56 18.03 -5.75
C ILE A 209 3.38 19.32 -5.89
N LYS A 210 4.48 19.29 -6.65
CA LYS A 210 5.23 20.52 -7.00
C LYS A 210 4.36 21.51 -7.78
N LEU A 211 3.64 21.05 -8.81
CA LEU A 211 2.72 21.90 -9.58
C LEU A 211 1.67 22.55 -8.66
N LEU A 212 1.08 21.77 -7.77
CA LEU A 212 0.10 22.25 -6.79
C LEU A 212 0.71 23.32 -5.87
N LYS A 213 1.90 23.08 -5.33
CA LYS A 213 2.61 24.01 -4.43
C LYS A 213 3.02 25.30 -5.12
N GLU A 214 3.49 25.23 -6.36
CA GLU A 214 4.04 26.38 -7.08
C GLU A 214 2.97 27.25 -7.75
N LYS A 215 1.88 26.65 -8.25
CA LYS A 215 0.88 27.36 -9.06
C LYS A 215 -0.52 27.42 -8.46
N HIS A 216 -0.84 26.57 -7.49
CA HIS A 216 -2.21 26.38 -7.00
C HIS A 216 -2.28 26.23 -5.47
N PHE A 217 -1.38 26.90 -4.76
CA PHE A 217 -1.24 26.77 -3.31
C PHE A 217 -2.53 27.09 -2.55
N ASP A 218 -3.26 28.10 -2.98
CA ASP A 218 -4.54 28.54 -2.42
C ASP A 218 -5.67 27.52 -2.59
N LYS A 219 -5.49 26.53 -3.47
CA LYS A 219 -6.47 25.49 -3.81
C LYS A 219 -6.09 24.11 -3.28
N ILE A 220 -5.07 24.02 -2.43
CA ILE A 220 -4.68 22.77 -1.78
C ILE A 220 -5.84 22.24 -0.95
N ASP A 221 -6.23 21.00 -1.22
CA ASP A 221 -7.14 20.24 -0.39
C ASP A 221 -6.33 19.51 0.69
N TRP A 222 -6.22 20.13 1.86
CA TRP A 222 -5.41 19.63 2.98
C TRP A 222 -5.89 18.29 3.56
N TYR A 223 -7.17 17.97 3.40
CA TYR A 223 -7.73 16.68 3.78
C TYR A 223 -7.14 15.57 2.90
N ARG A 224 -7.16 15.77 1.58
CA ARG A 224 -6.55 14.83 0.62
C ARG A 224 -5.04 14.77 0.76
N LEU A 225 -4.39 15.93 0.93
CA LEU A 225 -2.95 16.00 1.09
C LEU A 225 -2.47 15.27 2.35
N SER A 226 -3.22 15.32 3.45
CA SER A 226 -2.88 14.63 4.71
C SER A 226 -2.75 13.11 4.52
N GLY A 227 -3.59 12.51 3.69
CA GLY A 227 -3.51 11.09 3.33
C GLY A 227 -2.49 10.76 2.23
N ASN A 228 -1.79 11.74 1.67
CA ASN A 228 -0.92 11.56 0.51
C ASN A 228 0.50 11.09 0.94
N PRO A 229 0.94 9.87 0.54
CA PRO A 229 2.24 9.33 0.94
C PRO A 229 3.44 9.92 0.19
N CYS A 230 3.23 10.81 -0.78
CA CYS A 230 4.30 11.45 -1.52
C CYS A 230 5.22 12.24 -0.55
N PRO A 231 6.56 12.08 -0.61
CA PRO A 231 7.49 12.81 0.25
C PRO A 231 7.29 14.33 0.20
N GLU A 232 7.06 14.89 -0.98
CA GLU A 232 6.78 16.32 -1.17
C GLU A 232 5.49 16.77 -0.48
N ALA A 233 4.49 15.89 -0.38
CA ALA A 233 3.27 16.18 0.37
C ALA A 233 3.53 16.17 1.89
N ILE A 234 4.33 15.21 2.37
CA ILE A 234 4.74 15.11 3.78
C ILE A 234 5.57 16.34 4.19
N GLU A 235 6.55 16.74 3.37
CA GLU A 235 7.33 17.95 3.58
C GLU A 235 6.46 19.21 3.66
N LEU A 236 5.40 19.27 2.85
CA LEU A 236 4.45 20.37 2.89
C LEU A 236 3.60 20.33 4.16
N LEU A 237 3.13 19.17 4.61
CA LEU A 237 2.38 19.02 5.87
C LEU A 237 3.23 19.43 7.08
N LEU A 238 4.52 19.10 7.10
CA LEU A 238 5.45 19.50 8.16
C LEU A 238 5.59 21.02 8.29
N GLN A 239 5.46 21.76 7.18
CA GLN A 239 5.51 23.23 7.18
C GLN A 239 4.21 23.88 7.70
N TYR A 240 3.10 23.15 7.66
CA TYR A 240 1.76 23.66 8.02
C TYR A 240 1.05 22.71 8.98
N PRO A 241 1.57 22.52 10.21
CA PRO A 241 1.01 21.57 11.18
C PRO A 241 -0.44 21.87 11.60
N ASP A 242 -0.89 23.12 11.47
CA ASP A 242 -2.28 23.54 11.73
C ASP A 242 -3.27 23.05 10.65
N LYS A 243 -2.78 22.68 9.47
CA LYS A 243 -3.59 22.19 8.35
C LYS A 243 -3.73 20.67 8.30
N VAL A 244 -2.95 19.96 9.12
CA VAL A 244 -2.89 18.50 9.11
C VAL A 244 -4.20 17.91 9.63
N VAL A 245 -4.82 17.05 8.82
CA VAL A 245 -6.03 16.30 9.18
C VAL A 245 -5.63 14.89 9.62
N PHE A 246 -5.57 14.66 10.93
CA PHE A 246 -5.03 13.43 11.51
C PHE A 246 -5.80 12.14 11.15
N GLU A 247 -7.12 12.24 10.96
CA GLU A 247 -7.94 11.12 10.46
C GLU A 247 -7.36 10.57 9.13
N TRP A 248 -7.04 11.46 8.19
CA TRP A 248 -6.50 11.11 6.88
C TRP A 248 -5.02 10.77 6.93
N LEU A 249 -4.28 11.48 7.77
CA LEU A 249 -2.88 11.18 8.06
C LEU A 249 -2.70 9.75 8.61
N SER A 250 -3.67 9.22 9.35
CA SER A 250 -3.60 7.85 9.88
C SER A 250 -3.54 6.79 8.78
N THR A 251 -4.06 7.10 7.58
CA THR A 251 -3.94 6.22 6.41
C THR A 251 -2.60 6.34 5.68
N ASN A 252 -1.81 7.38 5.99
CA ASN A 252 -0.56 7.71 5.31
C ASN A 252 0.59 6.84 5.83
N PRO A 253 1.22 5.98 5.00
CA PRO A 253 2.37 5.16 5.44
C PRO A 253 3.63 5.99 5.79
N GLY A 254 3.71 7.25 5.35
CA GLY A 254 4.82 8.15 5.64
C GLY A 254 4.88 8.69 7.07
N ILE A 255 3.92 8.31 7.93
CA ILE A 255 3.96 8.63 9.38
C ILE A 255 4.95 7.75 10.15
N PHE A 256 5.47 6.68 9.52
CA PHE A 256 6.43 5.77 10.12
C PHE A 256 7.84 6.04 9.59
N GLU A 257 8.81 5.96 10.49
CA GLU A 257 10.24 6.05 10.17
C GLU A 257 11.00 4.87 10.77
N ARG A 258 12.23 4.66 10.31
CA ARG A 258 13.10 3.60 10.84
C ARG A 258 13.56 3.95 12.24
N ASP A 259 13.41 3.00 13.16
CA ASP A 259 13.96 3.10 14.51
C ASP A 259 15.42 2.64 14.49
N TYR A 260 16.32 3.56 14.11
CA TYR A 260 17.76 3.27 14.01
C TYR A 260 18.39 2.82 15.33
N ILE A 261 17.84 3.29 16.47
CA ILE A 261 18.31 2.89 17.80
C ILE A 261 17.99 1.41 18.00
N LYS A 262 16.72 1.02 17.84
CA LYS A 262 16.28 -0.37 17.99
C LYS A 262 16.94 -1.31 16.97
N MET A 263 17.13 -0.85 15.73
CA MET A 263 17.88 -1.61 14.72
C MET A 263 19.35 -1.84 15.12
N SER A 264 19.99 -0.83 15.71
CA SER A 264 21.38 -0.92 16.20
C SER A 264 21.48 -1.85 17.40
N GLU A 265 20.58 -1.74 18.38
CA GLU A 265 20.50 -2.63 19.54
C GLU A 265 20.34 -4.09 19.12
N LEU A 266 19.41 -4.36 18.20
CA LEU A 266 19.18 -5.70 17.69
C LEU A 266 20.41 -6.27 16.96
N ARG A 267 21.05 -5.47 16.10
CA ARG A 267 22.27 -5.89 15.40
C ARG A 267 23.38 -6.22 16.39
N THR A 268 23.57 -5.37 17.40
CA THR A 268 24.56 -5.59 18.45
C THR A 268 24.26 -6.86 19.23
N MET A 269 22.98 -7.12 19.56
CA MET A 269 22.57 -8.33 20.26
C MET A 269 22.91 -9.61 19.47
N ILE A 270 22.65 -9.62 18.15
CA ILE A 270 22.97 -10.78 17.29
C ILE A 270 24.49 -11.00 17.22
N ILE A 271 25.26 -9.93 17.04
CA ILE A 271 26.73 -10.02 17.01
C ILE A 271 27.27 -10.49 18.36
N LEU A 272 26.72 -9.99 19.46
CA LEU A 272 27.09 -10.41 20.81
C LEU A 272 26.77 -11.89 21.02
N GLU A 273 25.59 -12.36 20.58
CA GLU A 273 25.21 -13.77 20.68
C GLU A 273 26.20 -14.67 19.92
N ASP A 274 26.54 -14.32 18.68
CA ASP A 274 27.49 -15.09 17.87
C ASP A 274 28.91 -15.03 18.44
N PHE A 275 29.34 -13.87 18.94
CA PHE A 275 30.63 -13.73 19.61
C PHE A 275 30.69 -14.58 20.89
N LEU A 276 29.63 -14.58 21.71
CA LEU A 276 29.55 -15.40 22.92
C LEU A 276 29.55 -16.89 22.59
N LYS A 277 28.88 -17.33 21.51
CA LYS A 277 28.94 -18.73 21.05
C LYS A 277 30.37 -19.17 20.75
N ASP A 278 31.17 -18.29 20.13
CA ASP A 278 32.56 -18.58 19.79
C ASP A 278 33.49 -18.50 21.00
N VAL A 279 33.39 -17.43 21.80
CA VAL A 279 34.27 -17.18 22.97
C VAL A 279 33.98 -18.18 24.08
N LEU A 280 32.71 -18.41 24.39
CA LEU A 280 32.27 -19.35 25.42
C LEU A 280 32.11 -20.78 24.87
N HIS A 281 32.64 -21.08 23.69
CA HIS A 281 32.63 -22.44 23.16
C HIS A 281 33.40 -23.37 24.13
N PRO A 282 32.87 -24.55 24.52
CA PRO A 282 33.48 -25.42 25.54
C PRO A 282 34.96 -25.74 25.31
N ARG A 283 35.36 -25.96 24.04
CA ARG A 283 36.77 -26.18 23.68
C ARG A 283 37.69 -25.00 24.02
N ARG A 284 37.20 -23.76 23.88
CA ARG A 284 38.00 -22.56 24.20
C ARG A 284 38.08 -22.37 25.71
N ILE A 285 36.96 -22.57 26.42
CA ILE A 285 36.92 -22.53 27.89
C ILE A 285 37.89 -23.56 28.49
N ILE A 286 37.82 -24.83 28.05
CA ILE A 286 38.73 -25.89 28.53
C ILE A 286 40.20 -25.50 28.30
N LYS A 287 40.54 -25.05 27.09
CA LYS A 287 41.90 -24.62 26.76
C LYS A 287 42.36 -23.44 27.62
N PHE A 288 41.48 -22.49 27.92
CA PHE A 288 41.76 -21.35 28.78
C PHE A 288 42.08 -21.79 30.23
N LEU A 289 41.29 -22.71 30.78
CA LEU A 289 41.51 -23.29 32.10
C LEU A 289 42.80 -24.12 32.17
N GLU A 290 43.10 -24.92 31.14
CA GLU A 290 44.35 -25.69 31.04
C GLU A 290 45.60 -24.78 31.02
N GLN A 291 45.45 -23.54 30.54
CA GLN A 291 46.51 -22.53 30.52
C GLN A 291 46.63 -21.76 31.85
N GLY A 292 45.83 -22.12 32.86
CA GLY A 292 45.84 -21.52 34.20
C GLY A 292 44.97 -20.26 34.34
N GLY A 293 44.08 -19.99 33.38
CA GLY A 293 43.08 -18.93 33.51
C GLY A 293 41.98 -19.27 34.52
N ASP A 294 41.35 -18.26 35.12
CA ASP A 294 40.26 -18.42 36.09
C ASP A 294 38.91 -18.01 35.47
N MET A 295 37.83 -18.73 35.78
CA MET A 295 36.48 -18.34 35.33
C MET A 295 36.05 -17.00 35.90
N ASP A 296 36.58 -16.61 37.07
CA ASP A 296 36.34 -15.31 37.67
C ASP A 296 36.93 -14.16 36.84
N ASP A 297 37.87 -14.44 35.93
CA ASP A 297 38.40 -13.45 34.97
C ASP A 297 37.34 -12.99 33.94
N TYR A 298 36.23 -13.74 33.77
CA TYR A 298 35.10 -13.35 32.91
C TYR A 298 34.02 -12.55 33.64
N LEU A 299 34.13 -12.37 34.96
CA LEU A 299 33.18 -11.56 35.73
C LEU A 299 33.54 -10.08 35.54
N ILE A 300 32.76 -9.39 34.71
CA ILE A 300 32.83 -7.93 34.58
C ILE A 300 32.07 -7.33 35.77
N ASN A 301 32.77 -6.63 36.66
CA ASN A 301 32.17 -5.82 37.74
C ASN A 301 31.40 -4.61 37.19
#